data_AF-A0A8H6CQ38-F1
#
_entry.id   AF-A0A8H6CQ38-F1
#
_cell.length_a   1.000
_cell.length_b   1.000
_cell.length_c   1.000
_cell.angle_alpha   90.00
_cell.angle_beta   90.00
_cell.angle_gamma   90.00
#
_symmetry.space_group_name_H-M   'P 1'
#
loop_
_entity.id
_entity.type
_entity.pdbx_description
1 polymer ?
#
loop_
_entity_poly.entity_id
_entity_poly.type
_entity_poly.pdbx_seq_one_letter_code
_entity_poly.pdbx_strand_id
1 'polypeptide(L)'
;MTDKKYAMALKETKLNEEPLTGAKQGPPGTGKTRLIGFCVLNCVQQQQRWLLTAETHYAVQVCADRIYANLQAVDGNYNGIWLIERADLDSAAFTVSSSDFPDDQAKISELTRTKIIQRLRGMRSPNGSLLPLTSQIASDFSETNKECEPTRLQFLEISMYHNWPSTTLVVKRMSFDKVWEDTQEYYIRTQALGIIVTAATAMTKMLRVFRPQQIIVNEASQLTEFATVAVVSRFFENLRKVLIVGDPCQKKPFVLNQNSEFVNTTETSLMVRLSNSGVPITRLREQFRMHPHIAQPVSSLSYEATLINSPSVLSRPKDRIWQTFHGQTLQECAKRHSIFVHVKNYVPYRLKKTQSMLKPSRLAIVRALIDR
;
A
#
# COMPACT_ATOMS: atom_id res chain seq x y z
N MET A 1 -4.83 -21.32 -9.10
CA MET A 1 -3.39 -21.54 -8.83
C MET A 1 -3.15 -21.14 -7.39
N THR A 2 -2.71 -22.08 -6.55
CA THR A 2 -2.33 -21.81 -5.16
C THR A 2 -1.04 -20.99 -5.11
N ASP A 3 -0.89 -20.09 -4.13
CA ASP A 3 0.26 -19.18 -3.98
C ASP A 3 1.61 -19.92 -3.99
N LYS A 4 1.64 -21.19 -3.54
CA LYS A 4 2.81 -22.08 -3.62
C LYS A 4 3.29 -22.40 -5.05
N LYS A 5 2.36 -22.68 -6.00
CA LYS A 5 2.75 -22.92 -7.41
C LYS A 5 3.28 -21.65 -8.08
N TYR A 6 2.82 -20.49 -7.64
CA TYR A 6 3.33 -19.20 -8.12
C TYR A 6 4.71 -18.89 -7.56
N ALA A 7 4.94 -19.13 -6.26
CA ALA A 7 6.26 -18.98 -5.64
C ALA A 7 7.33 -19.92 -6.23
N MET A 8 6.94 -21.14 -6.62
CA MET A 8 7.82 -22.05 -7.36
C MET A 8 8.13 -21.54 -8.78
N ALA A 9 7.12 -21.07 -9.53
CA ALA A 9 7.34 -20.47 -10.85
C ALA A 9 8.24 -19.22 -10.78
N LEU A 10 8.11 -18.42 -9.70
CA LEU A 10 8.97 -17.28 -9.38
C LEU A 10 10.44 -17.66 -9.13
N LYS A 11 10.71 -18.83 -8.53
CA LYS A 11 12.09 -19.35 -8.33
C LYS A 11 12.74 -19.82 -9.64
N GLU A 12 11.94 -20.35 -10.58
CA GLU A 12 12.45 -20.97 -11.82
C GLU A 12 12.62 -20.00 -13.00
N THR A 13 11.84 -18.91 -13.07
CA THR A 13 12.05 -17.91 -14.12
C THR A 13 13.31 -17.08 -13.86
N LYS A 14 14.38 -17.30 -14.63
CA LYS A 14 15.35 -16.23 -14.93
C LYS A 14 14.53 -15.08 -15.53
N LEU A 15 14.33 -14.04 -14.73
CA LEU A 15 13.56 -12.86 -15.11
C LEU A 15 14.27 -12.14 -16.26
N ASN A 16 13.84 -12.39 -17.49
CA ASN A 16 14.16 -11.50 -18.61
C ASN A 16 13.73 -10.07 -18.23
N GLU A 17 14.58 -9.07 -18.48
CA GLU A 17 14.49 -7.73 -17.86
C GLU A 17 13.32 -6.86 -18.35
N GLU A 18 12.70 -7.20 -19.48
CA GLU A 18 11.67 -6.39 -20.17
C GLU A 18 10.31 -6.18 -19.46
N PRO A 19 9.78 -7.04 -18.56
CA PRO A 19 8.47 -6.81 -17.94
C PRO A 19 8.46 -5.71 -16.88
N LEU A 20 9.63 -5.29 -16.38
CA LEU A 20 9.77 -4.65 -15.06
C LEU A 20 9.80 -3.11 -15.09
N THR A 21 9.74 -2.49 -16.28
CA THR A 21 9.79 -1.04 -16.47
C THR A 21 8.64 -0.52 -17.34
N GLY A 22 8.37 0.78 -17.23
CA GLY A 22 7.41 1.50 -18.06
C GLY A 22 5.98 1.49 -17.51
N ALA A 23 5.02 1.81 -18.38
CA ALA A 23 3.61 1.89 -18.02
C ALA A 23 2.88 0.58 -18.35
N LYS A 24 2.12 0.06 -17.38
CA LYS A 24 1.34 -1.17 -17.49
C LYS A 24 -0.13 -0.88 -17.22
N GLN A 25 -0.98 -1.14 -18.22
CA GLN A 25 -2.44 -1.07 -18.06
C GLN A 25 -2.96 -2.40 -17.55
N GLY A 26 -3.66 -2.37 -16.41
CA GLY A 26 -4.26 -3.56 -15.83
C GLY A 26 -5.77 -3.43 -15.64
N PRO A 27 -6.59 -3.94 -16.58
CA PRO A 27 -8.02 -4.12 -16.41
C PRO A 27 -8.39 -4.88 -15.12
N PRO A 28 -9.64 -4.79 -14.64
CA PRO A 28 -10.08 -5.44 -13.42
C PRO A 28 -9.79 -6.94 -13.41
N GLY A 29 -9.11 -7.41 -12.35
CA GLY A 29 -8.83 -8.83 -12.17
C GLY A 29 -7.64 -9.38 -12.95
N THR A 30 -6.89 -8.55 -13.68
CA THR A 30 -5.73 -8.99 -14.49
C THR A 30 -4.43 -9.21 -13.72
N GLY A 31 -4.48 -9.14 -12.38
CA GLY A 31 -3.32 -9.43 -11.55
C GLY A 31 -2.30 -8.28 -11.41
N LYS A 32 -2.71 -7.01 -11.53
CA LYS A 32 -1.84 -5.83 -11.26
C LYS A 32 -0.96 -5.99 -10.02
N THR A 33 -1.55 -6.35 -8.89
CA THR A 33 -0.77 -6.51 -7.65
C THR A 33 0.11 -7.75 -7.64
N ARG A 34 -0.22 -8.77 -8.44
CA ARG A 34 0.63 -9.95 -8.63
C ARG A 34 1.88 -9.60 -9.43
N LEU A 35 1.73 -8.78 -10.49
CA LEU A 35 2.84 -8.16 -11.21
C LEU A 35 3.71 -7.31 -10.29
N ILE A 36 3.09 -6.47 -9.45
CA ILE A 36 3.82 -5.66 -8.46
C ILE A 36 4.61 -6.54 -7.49
N GLY A 37 4.00 -7.61 -6.96
CA GLY A 37 4.67 -8.55 -6.07
C GLY A 37 5.88 -9.21 -6.74
N PHE A 38 5.77 -9.57 -8.02
CA PHE A 38 6.87 -10.09 -8.82
C PHE A 38 8.02 -9.07 -8.96
N CYS A 39 7.71 -7.80 -9.23
CA CYS A 39 8.72 -6.74 -9.29
C CYS A 39 9.43 -6.55 -7.96
N VAL A 40 8.68 -6.51 -6.86
CA VAL A 40 9.24 -6.37 -5.50
C VAL A 40 10.14 -7.55 -5.15
N LEU A 41 9.72 -8.78 -5.47
CA LEU A 41 10.56 -9.97 -5.24
C LEU A 41 11.89 -9.88 -5.99
N ASN A 42 11.89 -9.41 -7.23
CA ASN A 42 13.13 -9.20 -7.98
C ASN A 42 14.03 -8.14 -7.30
N CYS A 43 13.47 -6.99 -6.89
CA CYS A 43 14.24 -5.98 -6.15
C CYS A 43 14.87 -6.57 -4.88
N VAL A 44 14.11 -7.37 -4.13
CA VAL A 44 14.58 -8.01 -2.91
C VAL A 44 15.71 -9.01 -3.19
N GLN A 45 15.56 -9.87 -4.19
CA GLN A 45 16.60 -10.82 -4.60
C GLN A 45 17.89 -10.11 -5.05
N GLN A 46 17.77 -8.96 -5.70
CA GLN A 46 18.90 -8.16 -6.16
C GLN A 46 19.45 -7.19 -5.09
N GLN A 47 18.91 -7.21 -3.86
CA GLN A 47 19.23 -6.25 -2.79
C GLN A 47 19.12 -4.78 -3.25
N GLN A 48 18.16 -4.50 -4.14
CA GLN A 48 17.88 -3.18 -4.67
C GLN A 48 16.81 -2.49 -3.84
N ARG A 49 17.07 -1.23 -3.49
CA ARG A 49 16.13 -0.44 -2.71
C ARG A 49 14.93 -0.06 -3.57
N TRP A 50 13.72 -0.25 -3.06
CA TRP A 50 12.50 0.02 -3.82
C TRP A 50 11.47 0.81 -3.02
N LEU A 51 10.67 1.61 -3.72
CA LEU A 51 9.55 2.36 -3.18
C LEU A 51 8.28 1.95 -3.91
N LEU A 52 7.28 1.46 -3.17
CA LEU A 52 5.92 1.29 -3.67
C LEU A 52 5.05 2.42 -3.17
N THR A 53 4.31 3.01 -4.08
CA THR A 53 3.34 4.05 -3.75
C THR A 53 1.98 3.86 -4.40
N ALA A 54 0.94 4.37 -3.75
CA ALA A 54 -0.42 4.43 -4.30
C ALA A 54 -1.16 5.67 -3.78
N GLU A 55 -2.31 5.99 -4.37
CA GLU A 55 -3.12 7.14 -3.94
C GLU A 55 -3.74 6.94 -2.55
N THR A 56 -4.26 5.74 -2.26
CA THR A 56 -5.04 5.49 -1.04
C THR A 56 -4.33 4.56 -0.07
N HIS A 57 -4.60 4.75 1.23
CA HIS A 57 -4.15 3.85 2.29
C HIS A 57 -4.61 2.40 2.05
N TYR A 58 -5.86 2.22 1.62
CA TYR A 58 -6.37 0.89 1.28
C TYR A 58 -5.56 0.22 0.16
N ALA A 59 -5.22 0.95 -0.91
CA ALA A 59 -4.41 0.39 -2.00
C ALA A 59 -2.98 0.03 -1.54
N VAL A 60 -2.41 0.83 -0.64
CA VAL A 60 -1.13 0.56 0.03
C VAL A 60 -1.21 -0.73 0.85
N GLN A 61 -2.21 -0.85 1.73
CA GLN A 61 -2.40 -2.04 2.58
C GLN A 61 -2.58 -3.32 1.75
N VAL A 62 -3.46 -3.28 0.73
CA VAL A 62 -3.69 -4.42 -0.16
C VAL A 62 -2.41 -4.86 -0.90
N CYS A 63 -1.53 -3.92 -1.25
CA CYS A 63 -0.23 -4.26 -1.83
C CYS A 63 0.70 -4.87 -0.79
N ALA A 64 0.77 -4.29 0.40
CA ALA A 64 1.59 -4.79 1.50
C ALA A 64 1.22 -6.24 1.86
N ASP A 65 -0.05 -6.54 2.07
CA ASP A 65 -0.53 -7.89 2.41
C ASP A 65 -0.13 -8.92 1.35
N ARG A 66 -0.23 -8.56 0.07
CA ARG A 66 0.13 -9.45 -1.04
C ARG A 66 1.63 -9.62 -1.20
N ILE A 67 2.41 -8.56 -1.03
CA ILE A 67 3.87 -8.63 -1.04
C ILE A 67 4.32 -9.54 0.10
N TYR A 68 3.77 -9.36 1.30
CA TYR A 68 4.05 -10.18 2.47
C TYR A 68 3.74 -11.65 2.22
N ALA A 69 2.55 -11.97 1.71
CA ALA A 69 2.17 -13.34 1.37
C ALA A 69 3.11 -13.98 0.32
N ASN A 70 3.53 -13.22 -0.69
CA ASN A 70 4.48 -13.69 -1.70
C ASN A 70 5.89 -13.93 -1.11
N LEU A 71 6.34 -13.04 -0.22
CA LEU A 71 7.63 -13.19 0.47
C LEU A 71 7.62 -14.40 1.40
N GLN A 72 6.55 -14.64 2.16
CA GLN A 72 6.44 -15.85 2.99
C GLN A 72 6.48 -17.16 2.18
N ALA A 73 6.03 -17.13 0.93
CA ALA A 73 6.05 -18.30 0.06
C ALA A 73 7.45 -18.60 -0.54
N VAL A 74 8.40 -17.69 -0.37
CA VAL A 74 9.79 -17.82 -0.81
C VAL A 74 10.68 -17.85 0.44
N ASP A 75 11.64 -18.77 0.51
CA ASP A 75 12.60 -18.76 1.63
C ASP A 75 13.59 -17.60 1.43
N GLY A 76 13.72 -16.73 2.42
CA GLY A 76 14.68 -15.62 2.39
C GLY A 76 14.64 -14.72 3.61
N ASN A 77 15.71 -13.97 3.81
CA ASN A 77 15.76 -12.91 4.81
C ASN A 77 15.22 -11.61 4.21
N TYR A 78 14.08 -11.15 4.72
CA TYR A 78 13.35 -9.98 4.21
C TYR A 78 13.39 -8.80 5.18
N ASN A 79 14.38 -8.78 6.07
CA ASN A 79 14.61 -7.66 6.97
C ASN A 79 14.79 -6.36 6.16
N GLY A 80 14.11 -5.30 6.61
CA GLY A 80 14.20 -4.00 5.94
C GLY A 80 13.05 -3.67 4.99
N ILE A 81 11.92 -4.38 4.99
CA ILE A 81 10.70 -3.95 4.29
C ILE A 81 9.73 -3.26 5.26
N TRP A 82 9.36 -2.01 4.95
CA TRP A 82 8.67 -1.10 5.86
C TRP A 82 7.36 -0.61 5.22
N LEU A 83 6.26 -0.69 5.97
CA LEU A 83 5.00 -0.04 5.67
C LEU A 83 4.89 1.22 6.53
N ILE A 84 4.61 2.37 5.92
CA ILE A 84 4.48 3.64 6.65
C ILE A 84 3.10 4.26 6.35
N GLU A 85 2.22 4.26 7.35
CA GLU A 85 0.93 4.91 7.29
C GLU A 85 0.97 6.28 7.98
N ARG A 86 0.19 7.25 7.48
CA ARG A 86 0.24 8.66 7.93
C ARG A 86 -0.71 8.97 9.08
N ALA A 87 -1.72 8.12 9.33
CA ALA A 87 -2.72 8.34 10.38
C ALA A 87 -2.31 7.75 11.73
N ASP A 88 -1.36 6.80 11.74
CA ASP A 88 -0.76 6.24 12.93
C ASP A 88 0.75 6.12 12.65
N LEU A 89 1.57 6.99 13.25
CA LEU A 89 3.03 6.84 13.31
C LEU A 89 3.46 5.69 14.24
N ASP A 90 2.61 4.67 14.32
CA ASP A 90 2.77 3.42 15.04
C ASP A 90 3.35 2.39 14.06
N SER A 91 4.66 2.44 13.95
CA SER A 91 5.47 1.61 13.06
C SER A 91 5.15 0.11 13.16
N ALA A 92 4.40 -0.42 12.19
CA ALA A 92 4.51 -1.81 11.79
C ALA A 92 5.71 -1.94 10.83
N ALA A 93 6.93 -1.92 11.39
CA ALA A 93 8.04 -2.57 10.71
C ALA A 93 7.67 -4.07 10.64
N PHE A 94 7.46 -4.60 9.43
CA PHE A 94 7.30 -6.03 9.25
C PHE A 94 8.69 -6.66 9.35
N THR A 95 9.11 -7.00 10.56
CA THR A 95 10.15 -8.02 10.74
C THR A 95 9.48 -9.37 10.51
N VAL A 96 9.70 -9.99 9.36
CA VAL A 96 9.28 -11.38 9.12
C VAL A 96 10.27 -12.28 9.85
N SER A 97 10.10 -12.46 11.15
CA SER A 97 10.56 -13.67 11.84
C SER A 97 9.36 -14.59 12.02
N SER A 98 9.58 -15.89 11.89
CA SER A 98 8.57 -16.97 11.85
C SER A 98 7.81 -17.22 13.14
N SER A 99 7.72 -16.25 14.05
CA SER A 99 7.00 -16.36 15.31
C SER A 99 6.53 -14.97 15.72
N ASP A 100 5.22 -14.86 15.99
CA ASP A 100 4.57 -13.90 16.88
C ASP A 100 3.48 -13.04 16.22
N PHE A 101 2.26 -13.55 16.28
CA PHE A 101 1.04 -12.75 16.42
C PHE A 101 0.10 -13.45 17.41
N PRO A 102 -0.33 -12.78 18.50
CA PRO A 102 -1.58 -13.10 19.17
C PRO A 102 -2.73 -12.28 18.57
N ASP A 103 -3.83 -12.96 18.33
CA ASP A 103 -5.17 -12.41 18.10
C ASP A 103 -5.55 -11.44 19.24
N ASP A 104 -5.95 -10.22 18.89
CA ASP A 104 -7.15 -9.57 19.46
C ASP A 104 -7.27 -8.10 19.03
N GLN A 105 -8.42 -7.81 18.42
CA GLN A 105 -8.85 -6.49 17.99
C GLN A 105 -9.57 -5.76 19.14
N ALA A 106 -8.85 -5.02 19.99
CA ALA A 106 -9.40 -3.89 20.75
C ALA A 106 -8.29 -3.08 21.46
N LYS A 107 -8.39 -1.74 21.40
CA LYS A 107 -7.55 -0.71 22.07
C LYS A 107 -6.17 -0.44 21.43
N ILE A 108 -6.18 0.31 20.32
CA ILE A 108 -5.01 0.64 19.50
C ILE A 108 -4.21 1.87 20.01
N SER A 109 -4.66 2.65 20.98
CA SER A 109 -3.91 3.86 21.39
C SER A 109 -2.86 3.66 22.50
N GLU A 110 -2.92 2.56 23.26
CA GLU A 110 -2.08 2.35 24.46
C GLU A 110 -1.09 1.18 24.28
N LEU A 111 -1.46 0.18 23.48
CA LEU A 111 -0.62 -0.98 23.16
C LEU A 111 0.56 -0.65 22.26
N THR A 112 0.51 0.43 21.48
CA THR A 112 1.56 0.67 20.50
C THR A 112 2.82 1.26 21.08
N ARG A 113 2.70 2.09 22.13
CA ARG A 113 3.87 2.60 22.86
C ARG A 113 4.65 1.47 23.52
N THR A 114 3.97 0.51 24.14
CA THR A 114 4.61 -0.67 24.78
C THR A 114 5.26 -1.59 23.76
N LYS A 115 4.63 -1.79 22.59
CA LYS A 115 5.20 -2.56 21.46
C LYS A 115 6.38 -1.86 20.79
N ILE A 116 6.33 -0.53 20.65
CA ILE A 116 7.45 0.30 20.17
C ILE A 116 8.64 0.23 21.14
N ILE A 117 8.39 0.30 22.45
CA ILE A 117 9.42 0.14 23.50
C ILE A 117 10.04 -1.26 23.46
N GLN A 118 9.25 -2.33 23.31
CA GLN A 118 9.77 -3.69 23.14
C GLN A 118 10.60 -3.84 21.85
N ARG A 119 10.21 -3.19 20.75
CA ARG A 119 10.98 -3.21 19.50
C ARG A 119 12.26 -2.40 19.59
N LEU A 120 12.23 -1.21 20.22
CA LEU A 120 13.42 -0.39 20.51
C LEU A 120 14.46 -1.16 21.34
N ARG A 121 14.02 -1.98 22.31
CA ARG A 121 14.88 -2.86 23.12
C ARG A 121 15.60 -3.95 22.31
N GLY A 122 15.02 -4.35 21.17
CA GLY A 122 15.58 -5.40 20.30
C GLY A 122 16.51 -4.87 19.20
N MET A 123 16.64 -3.55 19.03
CA MET A 123 17.37 -3.00 17.89
C MET A 123 18.88 -3.02 18.10
N ARG A 124 19.58 -3.70 17.20
CA ARG A 124 21.06 -3.82 17.18
C ARG A 124 21.62 -3.12 15.94
N SER A 125 22.83 -2.60 16.06
CA SER A 125 23.66 -2.18 14.93
C SER A 125 23.97 -3.38 14.02
N PRO A 126 24.45 -3.16 12.78
CA PRO A 126 24.91 -4.24 11.90
C PRO A 126 25.97 -5.15 12.53
N ASN A 127 26.68 -4.66 13.56
CA ASN A 127 27.73 -5.39 14.27
C ASN A 127 27.21 -6.06 15.56
N GLY A 128 25.90 -6.09 15.79
CA GLY A 128 25.27 -6.75 16.92
C GLY A 128 25.27 -5.97 18.24
N SER A 129 25.85 -4.77 18.28
CA SER A 129 25.86 -3.87 19.45
C SER A 129 24.56 -3.06 19.55
N LEU A 130 24.02 -2.89 20.76
CA LEU A 130 22.96 -1.90 21.01
C LEU A 130 23.50 -0.51 20.65
N LEU A 131 22.70 0.30 19.96
CA LEU A 131 23.05 1.71 19.71
C LEU A 131 23.18 2.41 21.09
N PRO A 132 24.15 3.31 21.32
CA PRO A 132 24.32 3.99 22.62
C PRO A 132 23.04 4.69 23.12
N LEU A 133 22.22 5.17 22.19
CA LEU A 133 20.90 5.76 22.48
C LEU A 133 19.90 4.71 23.03
N THR A 134 19.94 3.47 22.55
CA THR A 134 18.97 2.41 22.91
C THR A 134 19.21 1.82 24.30
N SER A 135 20.47 1.74 24.77
CA SER A 135 20.78 1.25 26.12
C SER A 135 20.37 2.23 27.21
N GLN A 136 20.54 3.54 26.98
CA GLN A 136 20.12 4.58 27.93
C GLN A 136 18.59 4.68 27.99
N ILE A 137 17.92 4.68 26.82
CA ILE A 137 16.44 4.66 26.72
C ILE A 137 15.86 3.41 27.37
N ALA A 138 16.48 2.23 27.22
CA ALA A 138 15.99 1.00 27.85
C ALA A 138 16.18 0.99 29.38
N SER A 139 17.28 1.58 29.88
CA SER A 139 17.60 1.73 31.30
C SER A 139 16.58 2.64 32.00
N ASP A 140 16.37 3.84 31.49
CA ASP A 140 15.52 4.88 32.11
C ASP A 140 14.03 4.47 32.17
N PHE A 141 13.58 3.63 31.23
CA PHE A 141 12.22 3.08 31.22
C PHE A 141 12.03 1.84 32.11
N SER A 142 13.11 1.15 32.51
CA SER A 142 13.02 -0.06 33.35
C SER A 142 12.78 0.27 34.83
N GLU A 143 13.24 1.43 35.29
CA GLU A 143 13.07 1.87 36.68
C GLU A 143 11.69 2.49 36.96
N THR A 144 10.94 2.91 35.94
CA THR A 144 9.69 3.66 36.11
C THR A 144 8.49 2.93 35.49
N ASN A 145 8.15 1.77 36.06
CA ASN A 145 6.97 0.99 35.70
C ASN A 145 5.64 1.57 36.24
N LYS A 146 5.55 2.90 36.38
CA LYS A 146 4.35 3.66 36.74
C LYS A 146 4.38 4.98 36.00
N GLU A 147 3.50 5.13 35.01
CA GLU A 147 3.09 6.41 34.41
C GLU A 147 4.21 7.48 34.35
N CYS A 148 5.21 7.26 33.49
CA CYS A 148 6.18 8.31 33.22
C CYS A 148 5.53 9.37 32.32
N GLU A 149 5.23 10.54 32.89
CA GLU A 149 4.85 11.72 32.10
C GLU A 149 5.96 12.04 31.08
N PRO A 150 5.62 12.32 29.80
CA PRO A 150 6.60 12.59 28.72
C PRO A 150 7.57 13.73 29.02
N THR A 151 7.22 14.63 29.94
CA THR A 151 8.03 15.75 30.43
C THR A 151 9.26 15.32 31.24
N ARG A 152 9.35 14.05 31.67
CA ARG A 152 10.50 13.53 32.46
C ARG A 152 11.61 12.88 31.64
N LEU A 153 11.39 12.55 30.37
CA LEU A 153 12.42 11.96 29.51
C LEU A 153 13.35 13.07 28.99
N GLN A 154 14.57 13.14 29.52
CA GLN A 154 15.59 14.08 29.06
C GLN A 154 16.39 13.45 27.92
N PHE A 155 15.97 13.69 26.67
CA PHE A 155 16.79 13.34 25.52
C PHE A 155 17.85 14.43 25.32
N LEU A 156 19.13 14.06 25.23
CA LEU A 156 20.24 15.00 25.16
C LEU A 156 21.04 14.77 23.88
N GLU A 157 21.14 15.79 23.04
CA GLU A 157 22.11 15.87 21.94
C GLU A 157 23.43 16.38 22.52
N ILE A 158 24.52 15.63 22.36
CA ILE A 158 25.84 16.03 22.84
C ILE A 158 26.71 16.37 21.63
N SER A 159 27.10 17.64 21.50
CA SER A 159 27.99 18.14 20.46
C SER A 159 29.29 18.62 21.08
N MET A 160 30.43 18.22 20.52
CA MET A 160 31.76 18.66 20.94
C MET A 160 32.30 19.69 19.94
N TYR A 161 32.57 20.89 20.42
CA TYR A 161 33.24 21.94 19.64
C TYR A 161 34.66 22.11 20.16
N HIS A 162 35.64 22.00 19.27
CA HIS A 162 37.05 22.24 19.60
C HIS A 162 37.42 23.69 19.25
N ASN A 163 37.49 24.55 20.27
CA ASN A 163 37.97 25.92 20.14
C ASN A 163 39.22 26.07 20.99
N TRP A 164 40.41 25.95 20.40
CA TRP A 164 41.67 26.08 21.12
C TRP A 164 41.68 27.31 22.05
N PRO A 165 42.03 27.17 23.35
CA PRO A 165 42.66 26.02 24.00
C PRO A 165 41.69 25.02 24.66
N SER A 166 40.37 25.13 24.45
CA SER A 166 39.36 24.35 25.18
C SER A 166 38.39 23.57 24.27
N THR A 167 37.88 22.47 24.81
CA THR A 167 36.76 21.74 24.19
C THR A 167 35.49 22.11 24.91
N THR A 168 34.52 22.64 24.17
CA THR A 168 33.20 22.95 24.69
C THR A 168 32.25 21.81 24.37
N LEU A 169 31.76 21.15 25.41
CA LEU A 169 30.65 20.19 25.33
C LEU A 169 29.33 20.97 25.38
N VAL A 170 28.58 20.94 24.29
CA VAL A 170 27.23 21.50 24.24
C VAL A 170 26.24 20.36 24.36
N VAL A 171 25.45 20.39 25.44
CA VAL A 171 24.39 19.43 25.70
C VAL A 171 23.05 20.11 25.47
N LYS A 172 22.29 19.67 24.47
CA LYS A 172 21.00 20.26 24.10
C LYS A 172 19.87 19.28 24.40
N ARG A 173 18.83 19.75 25.11
CA ARG A 173 17.61 18.97 25.30
C ARG A 173 16.85 18.82 23.99
N MET A 174 16.42 17.61 23.70
CA MET A 174 15.58 17.24 22.56
C MET A 174 14.20 16.81 23.03
N SER A 175 13.19 17.02 22.19
CA SER A 175 11.87 16.42 22.40
C SER A 175 11.88 14.95 21.98
N PHE A 176 10.97 14.15 22.55
CA PHE A 176 10.73 12.77 22.12
C PHE A 176 10.48 12.69 20.61
N ASP A 177 9.63 13.58 20.08
CA ASP A 177 9.29 13.60 18.65
C ASP A 177 10.52 13.75 17.77
N LYS A 178 11.47 14.60 18.17
CA LYS A 178 12.69 14.82 17.40
C LYS A 178 13.59 13.57 17.41
N VAL A 179 13.76 12.93 18.57
CA VAL A 179 14.52 11.69 18.67
C VAL A 179 13.87 10.56 17.90
N TRP A 180 12.54 10.48 17.93
CA TRP A 180 11.76 9.50 17.19
C TRP A 180 11.95 9.69 15.67
N GLU A 181 11.80 10.91 15.18
CA GLU A 181 12.06 11.27 13.78
C GLU A 181 13.50 10.91 13.36
N ASP A 182 14.50 11.28 14.16
CA ASP A 182 15.91 11.01 13.86
C ASP A 182 16.21 9.49 13.84
N THR A 183 15.58 8.74 14.74
CA THR A 183 15.67 7.28 14.78
C THR A 183 15.05 6.67 13.53
N GLN A 184 13.85 7.10 13.14
CA GLN A 184 13.19 6.64 11.91
C GLN A 184 14.04 6.95 10.68
N GLU A 185 14.58 8.16 10.57
CA GLU A 185 15.47 8.54 9.47
C GLU A 185 16.73 7.66 9.44
N TYR A 186 17.32 7.33 10.60
CA TYR A 186 18.48 6.45 10.66
C TYR A 186 18.17 5.06 10.07
N TYR A 187 17.06 4.43 10.43
CA TYR A 187 16.68 3.11 9.89
C TYR A 187 16.27 3.18 8.43
N ILE A 188 15.51 4.20 8.04
CA ILE A 188 15.15 4.44 6.64
C ILE A 188 16.41 4.64 5.81
N ARG A 189 17.46 5.28 6.34
CA ARG A 189 18.73 5.46 5.63
C ARG A 189 19.54 4.16 5.53
N THR A 190 19.66 3.42 6.62
CA THR A 190 20.64 2.33 6.78
C THR A 190 20.10 0.93 6.59
N GLN A 191 18.83 0.67 6.95
CA GLN A 191 18.24 -0.68 7.02
C GLN A 191 17.10 -0.90 6.02
N ALA A 192 16.40 0.16 5.58
CA ALA A 192 15.26 -0.03 4.69
C ALA A 192 15.69 -0.49 3.29
N LEU A 193 15.27 -1.68 2.89
CA LEU A 193 15.34 -2.22 1.53
C LEU A 193 14.08 -1.83 0.73
N GLY A 194 12.91 -1.91 1.35
CA GLY A 194 11.63 -1.64 0.70
C GLY A 194 10.76 -0.70 1.53
N ILE A 195 10.09 0.25 0.88
CA ILE A 195 9.14 1.14 1.56
C ILE A 195 7.80 1.15 0.81
N ILE A 196 6.70 0.99 1.53
CA ILE A 196 5.34 1.05 1.02
C ILE A 196 4.61 2.23 1.67
N VAL A 197 4.14 3.19 0.86
CA VAL A 197 3.52 4.44 1.35
C VAL A 197 2.50 5.03 0.39
N THR A 198 1.63 5.93 0.86
CA THR A 198 0.84 6.75 -0.08
C THR A 198 1.73 7.76 -0.81
N ALA A 199 1.28 8.25 -1.98
CA ALA A 199 2.05 9.23 -2.75
C ALA A 199 2.29 10.53 -1.96
N ALA A 200 1.30 10.95 -1.15
CA ALA A 200 1.46 12.07 -0.24
C ALA A 200 2.50 11.81 0.85
N THR A 201 2.54 10.61 1.43
CA THR A 201 3.53 10.23 2.46
C THR A 201 4.94 10.13 1.88
N ALA A 202 5.09 9.67 0.63
CA ALA A 202 6.36 9.66 -0.09
C ALA A 202 7.03 11.04 -0.13
N MET A 203 6.24 12.12 -0.07
CA MET A 203 6.71 13.52 -0.10
C MET A 203 7.04 14.13 1.27
N THR A 204 6.92 13.37 2.38
CA THR A 204 7.24 13.85 3.74
C THR A 204 8.73 14.04 3.98
N LYS A 205 9.14 14.79 5.01
CA LYS A 205 10.58 15.05 5.30
C LYS A 205 11.36 13.77 5.64
N MET A 206 10.74 12.86 6.39
CA MET A 206 11.32 11.61 6.87
C MET A 206 11.88 10.72 5.75
N LEU A 207 11.20 10.67 4.59
CA LEU A 207 11.66 9.85 3.47
C LEU A 207 12.76 10.51 2.64
N ARG A 208 13.32 11.67 3.02
CA ARG A 208 14.33 12.36 2.20
C ARG A 208 15.65 11.62 2.20
N VAL A 209 15.92 10.86 3.26
CA VAL A 209 17.11 10.02 3.40
C VAL A 209 16.99 8.69 2.65
N PHE A 210 15.80 8.33 2.16
CA PHE A 210 15.61 7.11 1.37
C PHE A 210 16.07 7.32 -0.07
N ARG A 211 16.81 6.34 -0.61
CA ARG A 211 17.37 6.38 -1.97
C ARG A 211 16.97 5.10 -2.71
N PRO A 212 15.72 5.02 -3.24
CA PRO A 212 15.29 3.86 -4.02
C PRO A 212 15.95 3.84 -5.40
N GLN A 213 16.21 2.65 -5.93
CA GLN A 213 16.60 2.40 -7.32
C GLN A 213 15.40 2.09 -8.20
N GLN A 214 14.29 1.64 -7.59
CA GLN A 214 13.05 1.37 -8.30
C GLN A 214 11.85 2.02 -7.61
N ILE A 215 10.98 2.65 -8.39
CA ILE A 215 9.68 3.17 -7.93
C ILE A 215 8.57 2.41 -8.64
N ILE A 216 7.58 1.96 -7.86
CA ILE A 216 6.36 1.32 -8.34
C ILE A 216 5.19 2.21 -7.93
N VAL A 217 4.50 2.77 -8.91
CA VAL A 217 3.29 3.59 -8.70
C VAL A 217 2.08 2.72 -9.02
N ASN A 218 1.36 2.28 -8.00
CA ASN A 218 0.14 1.49 -8.11
C ASN A 218 -1.10 2.39 -8.18
N GLU A 219 -2.11 1.95 -8.93
CA GLU A 219 -3.32 2.73 -9.24
C GLU A 219 -3.00 4.12 -9.80
N ALA A 220 -1.97 4.20 -10.65
CA ALA A 220 -1.43 5.46 -11.16
C ALA A 220 -2.43 6.31 -11.95
N SER A 221 -3.49 5.70 -12.50
CA SER A 221 -4.58 6.43 -13.17
C SER A 221 -5.43 7.26 -12.20
N GLN A 222 -5.38 6.97 -10.90
CA GLN A 222 -6.08 7.69 -9.84
C GLN A 222 -5.24 8.83 -9.24
N LEU A 223 -3.94 8.87 -9.54
CA LEU A 223 -3.03 9.94 -9.13
C LEU A 223 -3.09 11.07 -10.13
N THR A 224 -3.11 12.32 -9.65
CA THR A 224 -2.85 13.47 -10.52
C THR A 224 -1.46 13.32 -11.11
N GLU A 225 -1.25 13.91 -12.29
CA GLU A 225 0.08 13.93 -12.88
C GLU A 225 1.12 14.53 -11.93
N PHE A 226 0.77 15.65 -11.29
CA PHE A 226 1.65 16.31 -10.33
C PHE A 226 2.09 15.36 -9.21
N ALA A 227 1.17 14.59 -8.63
CA ALA A 227 1.51 13.66 -7.55
C ALA A 227 2.50 12.59 -8.02
N THR A 228 2.30 12.04 -9.23
CA THR A 228 3.20 11.03 -9.78
C THR A 228 4.58 11.61 -10.09
N VAL A 229 4.63 12.77 -10.75
CA VAL A 229 5.89 13.47 -11.08
C VAL A 229 6.63 13.87 -9.82
N ALA A 230 5.95 14.39 -8.80
CA ALA A 230 6.56 14.79 -7.54
C ALA A 230 7.31 13.62 -6.86
N VAL A 231 6.68 12.43 -6.80
CA VAL A 231 7.33 11.24 -6.24
C VAL A 231 8.53 10.82 -7.07
N VAL A 232 8.39 10.74 -8.39
CA VAL A 232 9.50 10.33 -9.28
C VAL A 232 10.67 11.31 -9.20
N SER A 233 10.40 12.61 -9.33
CA SER A 233 11.42 13.67 -9.30
C SER A 233 12.16 13.71 -7.97
N ARG A 234 11.47 13.45 -6.85
CA ARG A 234 12.06 13.45 -5.51
C ARG A 234 13.21 12.45 -5.36
N PHE A 235 13.13 11.31 -6.03
CA PHE A 235 14.10 10.23 -5.89
C PHE A 235 14.95 10.04 -7.16
N PHE A 236 14.86 10.98 -8.12
CA PHE A 236 15.43 10.86 -9.45
C PHE A 236 16.93 10.55 -9.47
N GLU A 237 17.71 11.14 -8.55
CA GLU A 237 19.19 10.99 -8.52
C GLU A 237 19.69 9.55 -8.43
N ASN A 238 18.93 8.63 -7.82
CA ASN A 238 19.33 7.23 -7.65
C ASN A 238 18.41 6.26 -8.42
N LEU A 239 17.41 6.79 -9.11
CA LEU A 239 16.35 6.02 -9.74
C LEU A 239 16.84 5.38 -11.05
N ARG A 240 16.69 4.06 -11.16
CA ARG A 240 17.02 3.29 -12.36
C ARG A 240 15.79 2.86 -13.13
N LYS A 241 14.71 2.54 -12.41
CA LYS A 241 13.49 1.95 -12.97
C LYS A 241 12.24 2.60 -12.38
N VAL A 242 11.29 2.93 -13.25
CA VAL A 242 9.94 3.36 -12.85
C VAL A 242 8.93 2.42 -13.48
N LEU A 243 8.04 1.90 -12.64
CA LEU A 243 6.90 1.09 -13.05
C LEU A 243 5.61 1.83 -12.69
N ILE A 244 4.84 2.20 -13.70
CA ILE A 244 3.55 2.87 -13.54
C ILE A 244 2.46 1.84 -13.84
N VAL A 245 1.74 1.39 -12.80
CA VAL A 245 0.65 0.41 -12.94
C VAL A 245 -0.67 1.10 -12.64
N GLY A 246 -1.59 1.07 -13.61
CA GLY A 246 -2.89 1.70 -13.44
C GLY A 246 -3.88 1.20 -14.48
N ASP A 247 -5.04 1.85 -14.53
CA ASP A 247 -6.01 1.61 -15.58
C ASP A 247 -6.77 2.89 -15.94
N PRO A 248 -6.44 3.52 -17.08
CA PRO A 248 -7.13 4.71 -17.58
C PRO A 248 -8.64 4.57 -17.72
N CYS A 249 -9.14 3.33 -17.90
CA CYS A 249 -10.55 3.04 -18.05
C CYS A 249 -11.31 2.96 -16.69
N GLN A 250 -10.61 3.06 -15.55
CA GLN A 250 -11.21 3.05 -14.21
C GLN A 250 -11.38 4.47 -13.66
N LYS A 251 -11.09 4.69 -12.37
CA LYS A 251 -11.22 6.00 -11.73
C LYS A 251 -10.10 6.94 -12.19
N LYS A 252 -10.49 8.18 -12.47
CA LYS A 252 -9.59 9.33 -12.65
C LYS A 252 -9.21 9.93 -11.29
N PRO A 253 -8.19 10.81 -11.23
CA PRO A 253 -7.91 11.61 -10.05
C PRO A 253 -9.12 12.44 -9.65
N PHE A 254 -9.32 12.59 -8.35
CA PHE A 254 -10.45 13.34 -7.81
C PHE A 254 -10.11 14.82 -7.70
N VAL A 255 -10.89 15.68 -8.35
CA VAL A 255 -10.74 17.14 -8.30
C VAL A 255 -11.96 17.76 -7.63
N LEU A 256 -11.73 18.49 -6.53
CA LEU A 256 -12.79 19.13 -5.74
C LEU A 256 -13.50 20.25 -6.53
N ASN A 257 -12.73 21.14 -7.16
CA ASN A 257 -13.28 22.27 -7.92
C ASN A 257 -13.55 21.87 -9.37
N GLN A 258 -14.74 21.33 -9.61
CA GLN A 258 -15.21 20.93 -10.93
C GLN A 258 -15.48 22.11 -11.88
N ASN A 259 -15.56 23.34 -11.36
CA ASN A 259 -15.76 24.56 -12.16
C ASN A 259 -14.44 25.23 -12.57
N SER A 260 -13.29 24.63 -12.25
CA SER A 260 -11.99 25.16 -12.65
C SER A 260 -11.75 24.98 -14.15
N GLU A 261 -11.22 26.02 -14.82
CA GLU A 261 -10.74 25.92 -16.20
C GLU A 261 -9.65 24.83 -16.39
N PHE A 262 -8.96 24.46 -15.31
CA PHE A 262 -7.90 23.45 -15.29
C PHE A 262 -8.39 22.05 -14.88
N VAL A 263 -9.70 21.82 -14.71
CA VAL A 263 -10.23 20.54 -14.22
C VAL A 263 -9.77 19.36 -15.08
N ASN A 264 -9.87 19.47 -16.40
CA ASN A 264 -9.48 18.40 -17.33
C ASN A 264 -7.98 18.07 -17.22
N THR A 265 -7.14 19.10 -17.08
CA THR A 265 -5.69 18.93 -16.90
C THR A 265 -5.37 18.28 -15.57
N THR A 266 -6.12 18.64 -14.51
CA THR A 266 -5.91 18.11 -13.16
C THR A 266 -6.41 16.67 -13.01
N GLU A 267 -7.49 16.30 -13.72
CA GLU A 267 -8.00 14.93 -13.83
C GLU A 267 -7.17 14.05 -14.79
N THR A 268 -6.20 14.62 -15.49
CA THR A 268 -5.29 13.84 -16.33
C THR A 268 -4.14 13.31 -15.46
N SER A 269 -4.07 11.98 -15.33
CA SER A 269 -2.91 11.32 -14.71
C SER A 269 -1.71 11.28 -15.64
N LEU A 270 -0.51 11.13 -15.09
CA LEU A 270 0.71 10.96 -15.88
C LEU A 270 0.60 9.76 -16.83
N MET A 271 -0.03 8.68 -16.37
CA MET A 271 -0.23 7.48 -17.20
C MET A 271 -1.07 7.78 -18.45
N VAL A 272 -2.15 8.55 -18.30
CA VAL A 272 -2.99 8.97 -19.44
C VAL A 272 -2.20 9.90 -20.36
N ARG A 273 -1.46 10.87 -19.81
CA ARG A 273 -0.64 11.77 -20.62
C ARG A 273 0.42 11.04 -21.42
N LEU A 274 1.12 10.07 -20.82
CA LEU A 274 2.09 9.20 -21.50
C LEU A 274 1.41 8.41 -22.64
N SER A 275 0.24 7.81 -22.37
CA SER A 275 -0.53 7.09 -23.39
C SER A 275 -0.86 7.98 -24.59
N ASN A 276 -1.37 9.19 -24.33
CA ASN A 276 -1.76 10.13 -25.37
C ASN A 276 -0.56 10.67 -26.15
N SER A 277 0.62 10.66 -25.54
CA SER A 277 1.89 11.06 -26.17
C SER A 277 2.55 9.94 -26.97
N GLY A 278 1.87 8.80 -27.15
CA GLY A 278 2.39 7.65 -27.91
C GLY A 278 3.38 6.77 -27.16
N VAL A 279 3.55 6.95 -25.84
CA VAL A 279 4.40 6.08 -25.04
C VAL A 279 3.74 4.69 -24.97
N PRO A 280 4.46 3.61 -25.30
CA PRO A 280 3.89 2.28 -25.32
C PRO A 280 3.47 1.83 -23.92
N ILE A 281 2.18 1.51 -23.76
CA ILE A 281 1.63 0.96 -22.52
C ILE A 281 1.33 -0.53 -22.72
N THR A 282 1.99 -1.39 -21.94
CA THR A 282 1.72 -2.82 -21.99
C THR A 282 0.40 -3.13 -21.27
N ARG A 283 -0.57 -3.72 -21.98
CA ARG A 283 -1.86 -4.11 -21.39
C ARG A 283 -1.84 -5.56 -20.90
N LEU A 284 -2.22 -5.78 -19.64
CA LEU A 284 -2.53 -7.10 -19.11
C LEU A 284 -3.89 -7.55 -19.66
N ARG A 285 -3.96 -8.71 -20.31
CA ARG A 285 -5.16 -9.14 -21.05
C ARG A 285 -5.98 -10.23 -20.36
N GLU A 286 -5.35 -11.11 -19.60
CA GLU A 286 -6.05 -12.22 -18.94
C GLU A 286 -6.55 -11.81 -17.55
N GLN A 287 -7.83 -12.01 -17.27
CA GLN A 287 -8.47 -11.73 -15.98
C GLN A 287 -8.73 -13.01 -15.19
N PHE A 288 -8.49 -12.93 -13.89
CA PHE A 288 -8.54 -14.06 -12.96
C PHE A 288 -9.62 -13.89 -11.86
N ARG A 289 -10.50 -12.88 -11.94
CA ARG A 289 -11.42 -12.50 -10.85
C ARG A 289 -12.88 -12.82 -11.13
N MET A 290 -13.39 -12.43 -12.28
CA MET A 290 -14.82 -12.44 -12.59
C MET A 290 -15.19 -13.71 -13.36
N HIS A 291 -16.36 -14.29 -13.10
CA HIS A 291 -16.94 -15.29 -14.00
C HIS A 291 -17.21 -14.65 -15.39
N PRO A 292 -17.07 -15.37 -16.53
CA PRO A 292 -17.26 -14.80 -17.87
C PRO A 292 -18.54 -13.97 -18.06
N HIS A 293 -19.66 -14.42 -17.48
CA HIS A 293 -20.94 -13.70 -17.49
C HIS A 293 -20.87 -12.28 -16.88
N ILE A 294 -20.02 -12.08 -15.86
CA ILE A 294 -19.81 -10.75 -15.23
C ILE A 294 -18.74 -9.97 -15.99
N ALA A 295 -17.71 -10.66 -16.50
CA ALA A 295 -16.61 -10.03 -17.23
C ALA A 295 -17.02 -9.49 -18.60
N GLN A 296 -17.96 -10.15 -19.28
CA GLN A 296 -18.39 -9.82 -20.64
C GLN A 296 -18.87 -8.37 -20.81
N PRO A 297 -19.82 -7.83 -20.00
CA PRO A 297 -20.22 -6.43 -20.13
C PRO A 297 -19.07 -5.47 -19.82
N VAL A 298 -18.23 -5.76 -18.81
CA VAL A 298 -17.06 -4.94 -18.47
C VAL A 298 -16.08 -4.88 -19.64
N SER A 299 -15.77 -6.04 -20.24
CA SER A 299 -14.86 -6.13 -21.38
C SER A 299 -15.40 -5.40 -22.61
N SER A 300 -16.69 -5.55 -22.90
CA SER A 300 -17.29 -4.99 -24.11
C SER A 300 -17.42 -3.47 -24.02
N LEU A 301 -17.82 -2.96 -22.85
CA LEU A 301 -18.07 -1.53 -22.64
C LEU A 301 -16.81 -0.70 -22.44
N SER A 302 -15.74 -1.29 -21.87
CA SER A 302 -14.57 -0.52 -21.44
C SER A 302 -13.24 -0.98 -22.05
N TYR A 303 -13.20 -2.15 -22.70
CA TYR A 303 -11.96 -2.78 -23.18
C TYR A 303 -12.11 -3.44 -24.56
N GLU A 304 -13.01 -2.97 -25.42
CA GLU A 304 -13.15 -3.42 -26.82
C GLU A 304 -13.32 -4.95 -26.97
N ALA A 305 -13.94 -5.60 -25.99
CA ALA A 305 -14.07 -7.07 -25.94
C ALA A 305 -12.72 -7.84 -25.94
N THR A 306 -11.60 -7.20 -25.57
CA THR A 306 -10.25 -7.80 -25.59
C THR A 306 -9.82 -8.47 -24.29
N LEU A 307 -10.67 -8.46 -23.23
CA LEU A 307 -10.35 -9.06 -21.95
C LEU A 307 -10.56 -10.58 -21.99
N ILE A 308 -9.49 -11.33 -21.76
CA ILE A 308 -9.47 -12.80 -21.84
C ILE A 308 -9.79 -13.38 -20.47
N ASN A 309 -10.69 -14.36 -20.41
CA ASN A 309 -11.02 -15.05 -19.17
C ASN A 309 -10.05 -16.21 -18.92
N SER A 310 -9.43 -16.24 -17.74
CA SER A 310 -8.62 -17.38 -17.33
C SER A 310 -9.48 -18.65 -17.17
N PRO A 311 -8.98 -19.85 -17.50
CA PRO A 311 -9.69 -21.11 -17.21
C PRO A 311 -10.12 -21.24 -15.74
N SER A 312 -9.35 -20.64 -14.84
CA SER A 312 -9.64 -20.60 -13.40
C SER A 312 -10.94 -19.89 -13.02
N VAL A 313 -11.52 -19.07 -13.91
CA VAL A 313 -12.74 -18.33 -13.63
C VAL A 313 -14.01 -18.97 -14.20
N LEU A 314 -13.87 -19.98 -15.06
CA LEU A 314 -14.99 -20.62 -15.76
C LEU A 314 -15.87 -21.41 -14.79
N SER A 315 -15.27 -22.00 -13.77
CA SER A 315 -15.94 -22.81 -12.74
C SER A 315 -16.17 -22.03 -11.44
N ARG A 316 -16.22 -20.69 -11.48
CA ARG A 316 -16.44 -19.91 -10.25
C ARG A 316 -17.80 -20.26 -9.66
N PRO A 317 -17.85 -20.73 -8.40
CA PRO A 317 -19.10 -21.13 -7.79
C PRO A 317 -20.01 -19.91 -7.64
N LYS A 318 -21.31 -20.15 -7.74
CA LYS A 318 -22.30 -19.16 -7.35
C LYS A 318 -22.28 -19.02 -5.83
N ASP A 319 -22.43 -17.79 -5.36
CA ASP A 319 -22.62 -17.50 -3.96
C ASP A 319 -23.83 -18.26 -3.39
N ARG A 320 -23.82 -18.56 -2.08
CA ARG A 320 -24.90 -19.28 -1.40
C ARG A 320 -26.23 -18.55 -1.53
N ILE A 321 -26.20 -17.21 -1.59
CA ILE A 321 -27.37 -16.37 -1.84
C ILE A 321 -28.09 -16.80 -3.13
N TRP A 322 -27.37 -17.25 -4.16
CA TRP A 322 -28.00 -17.73 -5.41
C TRP A 322 -28.85 -18.98 -5.21
N GLN A 323 -28.57 -19.77 -4.18
CA GLN A 323 -29.30 -20.99 -3.85
C GLN A 323 -30.65 -20.68 -3.18
N THR A 324 -30.80 -19.50 -2.57
CA THR A 324 -32.03 -19.10 -1.84
C THR A 324 -33.07 -18.40 -2.74
N PHE A 325 -32.73 -18.14 -4.01
CA PHE A 325 -33.66 -17.61 -5.02
C PHE A 325 -34.62 -18.70 -5.50
N HIS A 326 -35.66 -18.98 -4.73
CA HIS A 326 -36.75 -19.91 -5.07
C HIS A 326 -37.97 -19.17 -5.66
N GLY A 327 -38.63 -19.76 -6.67
CA GLY A 327 -39.82 -19.22 -7.37
C GLY A 327 -39.63 -19.06 -8.89
N GLN A 328 -40.72 -19.12 -9.68
CA GLN A 328 -40.66 -19.16 -11.15
C GLN A 328 -39.90 -17.97 -11.78
N THR A 329 -40.13 -16.74 -11.30
CA THR A 329 -39.44 -15.53 -11.77
C THR A 329 -37.95 -15.47 -11.38
N LEU A 330 -37.53 -16.31 -10.44
CA LEU A 330 -36.18 -16.35 -9.87
C LEU A 330 -35.35 -17.55 -10.35
N GLN A 331 -35.98 -18.57 -10.93
CA GLN A 331 -35.27 -19.72 -11.51
C GLN A 331 -34.42 -19.35 -12.73
N GLU A 332 -34.85 -18.41 -13.57
CA GLU A 332 -34.00 -17.89 -14.65
C GLU A 332 -32.84 -17.05 -14.12
N CYS A 333 -33.08 -16.25 -13.08
CA CYS A 333 -32.06 -15.48 -12.39
C CYS A 333 -31.01 -16.40 -11.75
N ALA A 334 -31.43 -17.51 -11.16
CA ALA A 334 -30.55 -18.53 -10.58
C ALA A 334 -29.62 -19.18 -11.61
N LYS A 335 -29.93 -19.14 -12.92
CA LYS A 335 -29.01 -19.60 -13.98
C LYS A 335 -27.89 -18.59 -14.27
N ARG A 336 -28.09 -17.30 -13.98
CA ARG A 336 -27.09 -16.23 -14.19
C ARG A 336 -26.12 -16.10 -13.01
N HIS A 337 -25.12 -15.22 -13.17
CA HIS A 337 -24.14 -14.87 -12.13
C HIS A 337 -24.28 -13.44 -11.63
N SER A 338 -25.25 -12.69 -12.16
CA SER A 338 -25.52 -11.29 -11.80
C SER A 338 -26.98 -10.95 -12.10
N ILE A 339 -27.59 -10.15 -11.22
CA ILE A 339 -28.93 -9.58 -11.39
C ILE A 339 -28.88 -8.09 -11.12
N PHE A 340 -29.77 -7.34 -11.77
CA PHE A 340 -30.02 -5.94 -11.45
C PHE A 340 -31.38 -5.83 -10.76
N VAL A 341 -31.37 -5.46 -9.48
CA VAL A 341 -32.61 -5.26 -8.71
C VAL A 341 -33.02 -3.81 -8.80
N HIS A 342 -34.07 -3.54 -9.57
CA HIS A 342 -34.61 -2.20 -9.72
C HIS A 342 -35.49 -1.84 -8.52
N VAL A 343 -35.12 -0.78 -7.80
CA VAL A 343 -35.88 -0.25 -6.65
C VAL A 343 -36.59 1.02 -7.10
N LYS A 344 -37.91 0.92 -7.32
CA LYS A 344 -38.74 2.07 -7.72
C LYS A 344 -38.94 3.03 -6.53
N ASN A 345 -39.13 4.31 -6.86
CA ASN A 345 -39.68 5.34 -5.96
C ASN A 345 -39.01 5.42 -4.57
N TYR A 346 -37.69 5.63 -4.54
CA TYR A 346 -37.01 5.93 -3.27
C TYR A 346 -36.72 7.43 -3.15
N VAL A 347 -36.85 7.95 -1.94
CA VAL A 347 -36.41 9.32 -1.59
C VAL A 347 -35.01 9.23 -0.99
N PRO A 348 -33.99 9.88 -1.59
CA PRO A 348 -32.65 9.89 -1.01
C PRO A 348 -32.62 10.78 0.24
N TYR A 349 -32.06 10.26 1.32
CA TYR A 349 -31.91 10.92 2.62
C TYR A 349 -30.50 11.48 2.77
N ARG A 350 -30.35 12.78 3.02
CA ARG A 350 -29.04 13.38 3.28
C ARG A 350 -28.60 13.09 4.72
N LEU A 351 -27.42 12.53 4.90
CA LEU A 351 -26.87 12.27 6.23
C LEU A 351 -26.58 13.60 6.95
N LYS A 352 -26.99 13.70 8.23
CA LYS A 352 -26.80 14.90 9.05
C LYS A 352 -25.34 15.34 9.03
N LYS A 353 -25.11 16.64 8.80
CA LYS A 353 -23.77 17.28 8.75
C LYS A 353 -22.82 16.79 7.65
N THR A 354 -23.31 16.11 6.61
CA THR A 354 -22.47 15.68 5.47
C THR A 354 -23.08 16.06 4.13
N GLN A 355 -22.33 15.91 3.04
CA GLN A 355 -22.85 15.97 1.66
C GLN A 355 -23.28 14.60 1.13
N SER A 356 -23.18 13.55 1.95
CA SER A 356 -23.45 12.16 1.56
C SER A 356 -24.95 11.84 1.58
N MET A 357 -25.39 11.04 0.62
CA MET A 357 -26.78 10.61 0.46
C MET A 357 -26.94 9.12 0.79
N LEU A 358 -27.93 8.79 1.60
CA LEU A 358 -28.39 7.44 1.92
C LEU A 358 -29.69 7.14 1.16
N LYS A 359 -29.91 5.87 0.79
CA LYS A 359 -31.16 5.42 0.14
C LYS A 359 -31.77 4.29 0.96
N PRO A 360 -32.65 4.58 1.93
CA PRO A 360 -33.16 3.59 2.89
C PRO A 360 -33.80 2.36 2.23
N SER A 361 -34.60 2.54 1.17
CA SER A 361 -35.23 1.43 0.45
C SER A 361 -34.22 0.48 -0.21
N ARG A 362 -33.05 0.98 -0.63
CA ARG A 362 -31.97 0.12 -1.12
C ARG A 362 -31.30 -0.64 0.02
N LEU A 363 -31.16 -0.01 1.19
CA LEU A 363 -30.57 -0.65 2.37
C LEU A 363 -31.41 -1.84 2.85
N ALA A 364 -32.74 -1.72 2.86
CA ALA A 364 -33.64 -2.81 3.21
C ALA A 364 -33.48 -4.03 2.29
N ILE A 365 -33.29 -3.80 0.99
CA ILE A 365 -33.06 -4.89 0.01
C ILE A 365 -31.67 -5.50 0.20
N VAL A 366 -30.64 -4.67 0.40
CA VAL A 366 -29.29 -5.16 0.69
C VAL A 366 -29.30 -6.02 1.97
N ARG A 367 -29.98 -5.57 3.02
CA ARG A 367 -30.19 -6.34 4.26
C ARG A 367 -30.86 -7.69 3.97
N ALA A 368 -31.96 -7.69 3.22
CA ALA A 368 -32.69 -8.91 2.88
C ALA A 368 -31.86 -9.90 2.02
N LEU A 369 -30.88 -9.42 1.27
CA LEU A 369 -29.95 -10.24 0.49
C LEU A 369 -28.77 -10.77 1.32
N ILE A 370 -28.37 -10.07 2.39
CA ILE A 370 -27.26 -10.49 3.27
C ILE A 370 -27.75 -11.44 4.37
N ASP A 371 -28.94 -11.21 4.92
CA ASP A 371 -29.52 -12.00 6.02
C ASP A 371 -30.07 -13.38 5.56
N ARG A 372 -29.92 -13.73 4.28
CA ARG A 372 -30.31 -15.02 3.67
C ARG A 372 -29.09 -15.74 3.11
#